data_AF-A0AAD3AP49-F1
#
_entry.id   AF-A0AAD3AP49-F1
#
_cell.length_a   1.000
_cell.length_b   1.000
_cell.length_c   1.000
_cell.angle_alpha   90.00
_cell.angle_beta   90.00
_cell.angle_gamma   90.00
#
_symmetry.space_group_name_H-M   'P 1'
#
loop_
_entity.id
_entity.type
_entity.pdbx_description
1 polymer ?
#
loop_
_entity_poly.entity_id
_entity_poly.type
_entity_poly.pdbx_seq_one_letter_code
_entity_poly.pdbx_strand_id
1 'polypeptide(L)'
;MTAGEQLRAALAAALARESVKRGETIRWDEREQQHIDAACRAADAVQLLDERIEAERAGEGNGSLIVKYLAERRLQDDKVSEHLKWLQLEEFAPLKSPQHVAAGQKRWEGVYRGRKGTA
;
A
#
# COMPACT_ATOMS: atom_id res chain seq x y z
N MET A 1 6.33 2.65 -20.20
CA MET A 1 5.48 3.34 -19.22
C MET A 1 5.43 2.48 -17.98
N THR A 2 5.89 2.97 -16.84
CA THR A 2 5.90 2.21 -15.58
C THR A 2 4.51 2.15 -14.93
N ALA A 3 4.32 1.28 -13.95
CA ALA A 3 3.07 1.17 -13.20
C ALA A 3 2.72 2.47 -12.46
N GLY A 4 3.72 3.18 -11.94
CA GLY A 4 3.56 4.50 -11.33
C GLY A 4 3.12 5.57 -12.32
N GLU A 5 3.68 5.58 -13.53
CA GLU A 5 3.24 6.48 -14.61
C GLU A 5 1.79 6.21 -15.02
N GLN A 6 1.41 4.93 -15.14
CA GLN A 6 0.03 4.53 -15.44
C GLN A 6 -0.94 4.97 -14.34
N LEU A 7 -0.55 4.78 -13.07
CA LEU A 7 -1.35 5.22 -11.93
C LEU A 7 -1.53 6.74 -11.93
N ARG A 8 -0.47 7.51 -12.17
CA ARG A 8 -0.54 8.98 -12.26
C ARG A 8 -1.48 9.43 -13.38
N ALA A 9 -1.39 8.79 -14.55
CA ALA A 9 -2.27 9.09 -15.67
C ALA A 9 -3.74 8.79 -15.34
N ALA A 10 -4.01 7.66 -14.66
CA ALA A 10 -5.36 7.31 -14.21
C ALA A 10 -5.92 8.31 -13.21
N LEU A 11 -5.11 8.76 -12.24
CA LEU A 11 -5.51 9.77 -11.25
C LEU A 11 -5.75 11.14 -11.89
N ALA A 12 -4.90 11.56 -12.82
CA ALA A 12 -5.10 12.80 -13.57
C ALA A 12 -6.40 12.76 -14.40
N ALA A 13 -6.67 11.62 -15.06
CA ALA A 13 -7.92 11.42 -15.78
C ALA A 13 -9.13 11.45 -14.86
N ALA A 14 -9.04 10.88 -13.65
CA ALA A 14 -10.11 10.94 -12.65
C ALA A 14 -10.39 12.36 -12.17
N LEU A 15 -9.34 13.12 -11.83
CA LEU A 15 -9.46 14.52 -11.42
C LEU A 15 -10.08 15.40 -12.51
N ALA A 16 -9.71 15.17 -13.78
CA ALA A 16 -10.29 15.89 -14.90
C ALA A 16 -11.79 15.60 -15.05
N ARG A 17 -12.21 14.33 -14.91
CA ARG A 17 -13.64 13.97 -14.95
C ARG A 17 -14.43 14.63 -13.83
N GLU A 18 -13.91 14.63 -12.60
CA GLU A 18 -14.60 15.25 -11.47
C GLU A 18 -14.64 16.78 -11.59
N SER A 19 -13.59 17.40 -12.12
CA SER A 19 -13.58 18.85 -12.41
C SER A 19 -14.70 19.23 -13.38
N VAL A 20 -14.86 18.47 -14.46
CA VAL A 20 -15.96 18.67 -15.42
C VAL A 20 -17.33 18.49 -14.76
N LYS A 21 -17.49 17.45 -13.93
CA LYS A 21 -18.75 17.15 -13.25
C LYS A 21 -19.17 18.24 -12.26
N ARG A 22 -18.21 18.87 -11.57
CA ARG A 22 -18.48 19.97 -10.62
C ARG A 22 -18.56 21.34 -11.29
N GLY A 23 -18.09 21.47 -12.53
CA GLY A 23 -18.03 22.75 -13.23
C GLY A 23 -16.97 23.71 -12.67
N GLU A 24 -15.98 23.18 -11.94
CA GLU A 24 -14.88 23.94 -11.35
C GLU A 24 -13.53 23.24 -11.60
N THR A 25 -12.43 24.00 -11.57
CA THR A 25 -11.09 23.42 -11.69
C THR A 25 -10.66 22.86 -10.34
N ILE A 26 -10.68 21.54 -10.20
CA ILE A 26 -10.20 20.84 -9.00
C ILE A 26 -8.72 20.52 -9.21
N ARG A 27 -7.93 20.69 -8.16
CA ARG A 27 -6.51 20.36 -8.13
C ARG A 27 -6.16 19.68 -6.83
N TRP A 28 -5.18 18.79 -6.88
CA TRP A 28 -4.56 18.25 -5.68
C TRP A 28 -3.77 19.34 -4.97
N ASP A 29 -3.90 19.40 -3.65
CA ASP A 29 -3.01 20.20 -2.82
C ASP A 29 -1.63 19.53 -2.66
N GLU A 30 -0.71 20.20 -1.97
CA GLU A 30 0.65 19.68 -1.78
C GLU A 30 0.69 18.35 -1.02
N ARG A 31 -0.18 18.19 0.00
CA ARG A 31 -0.23 16.98 0.81
C ARG A 31 -0.75 15.81 -0.01
N GLU A 32 -1.82 16.03 -0.77
CA GLU A 32 -2.39 15.05 -1.69
C GLU A 32 -1.37 14.62 -2.75
N GLN A 33 -0.60 15.58 -3.30
CA GLN A 33 0.48 15.26 -4.24
C GLN A 33 1.55 14.37 -3.61
N GLN A 34 1.96 14.62 -2.36
CA GLN A 34 2.92 13.76 -1.67
C GLN A 34 2.40 12.31 -1.51
N HIS A 35 1.11 12.14 -1.24
CA HIS A 35 0.47 10.82 -1.18
C HIS A 35 0.44 10.15 -2.56
N ILE A 36 0.08 10.88 -3.62
CA ILE A 36 0.08 10.39 -5.00
C ILE A 36 1.48 9.96 -5.43
N ASP A 37 2.49 10.78 -5.14
CA ASP A 37 3.89 10.48 -5.46
C ASP A 37 4.37 9.22 -4.73
N ALA A 38 4.01 9.06 -3.45
CA ALA A 38 4.31 7.86 -2.68
C ALA A 38 3.63 6.61 -3.27
N ALA A 39 2.36 6.72 -3.67
CA ALA A 39 1.63 5.64 -4.31
C ALA A 39 2.23 5.24 -5.67
N CYS A 40 2.68 6.22 -6.46
CA CYS A 40 3.37 5.96 -7.74
C CYS A 40 4.68 5.19 -7.52
N ARG A 41 5.52 5.64 -6.58
CA ARG A 41 6.77 4.93 -6.24
C ARG A 41 6.52 3.52 -5.73
N ALA A 42 5.44 3.33 -4.96
CA ALA A 42 5.04 2.01 -4.48
C ALA A 42 4.63 1.09 -5.64
N ALA A 43 3.88 1.60 -6.62
CA ALA A 43 3.49 0.85 -7.81
C ALA A 43 4.72 0.42 -8.64
N ASP A 44 5.68 1.32 -8.83
CA ASP A 44 6.94 1.00 -9.53
C ASP A 44 7.76 -0.07 -8.79
N ALA A 45 7.84 0.02 -7.46
CA ALA A 45 8.54 -0.98 -6.65
C ALA A 45 7.89 -2.36 -6.73
N VAL A 46 6.55 -2.42 -6.70
CA VAL A 46 5.79 -3.66 -6.90
C VAL A 46 6.07 -4.25 -8.28
N GLN A 47 5.97 -3.43 -9.34
CA GLN A 47 6.26 -3.89 -10.70
C GLN A 47 7.66 -4.50 -10.80
N LEU A 48 8.68 -3.81 -10.25
CA LEU A 48 10.05 -4.30 -10.25
C LEU A 48 10.17 -5.65 -9.52
N LEU A 49 9.54 -5.79 -8.35
CA LEU A 49 9.57 -7.05 -7.58
C LEU A 49 8.89 -8.18 -8.35
N ASP A 50 7.74 -7.92 -8.97
CA ASP A 50 7.03 -8.92 -9.76
C ASP A 50 7.87 -9.38 -10.96
N GLU A 51 8.52 -8.44 -11.68
CA GLU A 51 9.46 -8.76 -12.77
C GLU A 51 10.63 -9.62 -12.30
N ARG A 52 11.21 -9.34 -11.13
CA ARG A 52 12.31 -10.14 -10.56
C ARG A 52 11.85 -11.52 -10.11
N ILE A 53 10.66 -11.62 -9.54
CA ILE A 53 10.06 -12.90 -9.14
C ILE A 53 9.85 -13.78 -10.37
N GLU A 54 9.29 -13.23 -11.45
CA GLU A 54 9.07 -13.99 -12.69
C GLU A 54 10.38 -14.39 -13.36
N ALA A 55 11.40 -13.52 -13.36
CA ALA A 55 12.73 -13.86 -13.87
C ALA A 55 13.37 -15.03 -13.10
N GLU A 56 13.29 -15.04 -11.77
CA GLU A 56 13.78 -16.16 -10.95
C GLU A 56 12.97 -17.45 -11.16
N ARG A 57 11.65 -17.34 -11.41
CA ARG A 57 10.79 -18.49 -11.71
C ARG A 57 11.10 -19.13 -13.07
N ALA A 58 11.46 -18.32 -14.07
CA ALA A 58 11.70 -18.77 -15.43
C ALA A 58 13.11 -19.38 -15.65
N GLY A 59 14.08 -19.06 -14.80
CA GLY A 59 15.44 -19.61 -14.86
C GLY A 59 15.65 -20.89 -14.04
N GLU A 60 16.90 -21.33 -13.90
CA GLU A 60 17.28 -22.42 -12.97
C GLU A 60 17.12 -22.02 -11.48
N GLY A 61 16.73 -20.77 -11.21
CA GLY A 61 16.10 -20.29 -9.99
C GLY A 61 16.93 -20.41 -8.72
N ASN A 62 17.51 -19.31 -8.25
CA ASN A 62 18.06 -19.31 -6.89
C ASN A 62 16.91 -19.21 -5.89
N GLY A 63 16.48 -20.35 -5.35
CA GLY A 63 15.40 -20.44 -4.37
C GLY A 63 15.56 -19.51 -3.14
N SER A 64 16.77 -19.08 -2.82
CA SER A 64 17.00 -18.08 -1.76
C SER A 64 16.60 -16.66 -2.19
N LEU A 65 16.82 -16.29 -3.46
CA LEU A 65 16.49 -14.96 -3.97
C LEU A 65 14.98 -14.78 -4.14
N ILE A 66 14.28 -15.78 -4.68
CA ILE A 66 12.82 -15.70 -4.84
C ILE A 66 12.10 -15.51 -3.49
N VAL A 67 12.57 -16.17 -2.43
CA VAL A 67 12.01 -15.99 -1.08
C VAL A 67 12.21 -14.57 -0.56
N LYS A 68 13.37 -13.95 -0.85
CA LYS A 68 13.64 -12.55 -0.47
C LYS A 68 12.73 -11.59 -1.24
N TYR A 69 12.59 -11.75 -2.55
CA TYR A 69 11.70 -10.90 -3.34
C TYR A 69 10.24 -11.03 -2.90
N LEU A 70 9.78 -12.25 -2.59
CA LEU A 70 8.45 -12.48 -2.04
C LEU A 70 8.27 -11.83 -0.65
N ALA A 71 9.31 -11.77 0.18
CA ALA A 71 9.26 -11.09 1.46
C ALA A 71 9.11 -9.57 1.30
N GLU A 72 9.91 -8.96 0.43
CA GLU A 72 9.79 -7.53 0.11
C GLU A 72 8.43 -7.19 -0.52
N ARG A 73 7.90 -8.06 -1.38
CA ARG A 73 6.58 -7.88 -2.00
C ARG A 73 5.45 -7.82 -0.98
N ARG A 74 5.49 -8.68 0.04
CA ARG A 74 4.54 -8.66 1.17
C ARG A 74 4.72 -7.45 2.07
N LEU A 75 5.97 -7.06 2.33
CA LEU A 75 6.25 -5.85 3.10
C LEU A 75 5.70 -4.61 2.40
N GLN A 76 5.82 -4.55 1.07
CA GLN A 76 5.25 -3.47 0.28
C GLN A 76 3.72 -3.43 0.39
N ASP A 77 3.04 -4.58 0.35
CA ASP A 77 1.58 -4.66 0.58
C ASP A 77 1.17 -4.17 1.97
N ASP A 78 1.93 -4.54 3.00
CA ASP A 78 1.71 -4.08 4.36
C ASP A 78 1.88 -2.56 4.47
N LYS A 79 2.93 -1.99 3.86
CA LYS A 79 3.19 -0.55 3.87
C LYS A 79 2.18 0.25 3.06
N VAL A 80 1.70 -0.27 1.93
CA VAL A 80 0.58 0.32 1.21
C VAL A 80 -0.67 0.31 2.09
N SER A 81 -0.98 -0.82 2.74
CA SER A 81 -2.13 -0.93 3.65
C SER A 81 -2.04 0.02 4.84
N GLU A 82 -0.85 0.23 5.41
CA GLU A 82 -0.60 1.25 6.43
C GLU A 82 -0.78 2.67 5.89
N HIS A 83 -0.28 2.95 4.69
CA HIS A 83 -0.43 4.26 4.05
C HIS A 83 -1.90 4.64 3.85
N LEU A 84 -2.72 3.68 3.40
CA LEU A 84 -4.15 3.88 3.17
C LEU A 84 -4.92 4.29 4.44
N LYS A 85 -4.46 3.91 5.64
CA LYS A 85 -5.07 4.34 6.91
C LYS A 85 -5.00 5.86 7.13
N TRP A 86 -4.04 6.53 6.50
CA TRP A 86 -3.86 7.98 6.62
C TRP A 86 -4.71 8.77 5.63
N LEU A 87 -5.28 8.11 4.62
CA LEU A 87 -6.27 8.71 3.75
C LEU A 87 -7.60 8.76 4.51
N GLN A 88 -7.94 9.94 5.02
CA GLN A 88 -9.19 10.21 5.72
C GLN A 88 -10.35 10.34 4.73
N LEU A 89 -10.58 9.29 3.94
CA LEU A 89 -11.71 9.20 3.04
C LEU A 89 -12.90 8.69 3.85
N GLU A 90 -14.00 9.45 3.90
CA GLU A 90 -15.20 9.09 4.68
C GLU A 90 -15.76 7.72 4.27
N GLU A 91 -15.62 7.36 2.99
CA GLU A 91 -15.98 6.05 2.42
C GLU A 91 -15.13 4.89 2.94
N PHE A 92 -13.96 5.18 3.52
CA PHE A 92 -13.03 4.24 4.13
C PHE A 92 -12.86 4.46 5.65
N ALA A 93 -13.72 5.29 6.26
CA ALA A 93 -13.78 5.44 7.70
C ALA A 93 -13.90 4.05 8.37
N PRO A 94 -13.21 3.81 9.50
CA PRO A 94 -13.14 2.47 10.07
C PRO A 94 -14.54 1.92 10.32
N LEU A 95 -14.89 0.84 9.61
CA LEU A 95 -16.14 0.07 9.75
C LEU A 95 -16.42 -0.40 11.19
N LYS A 96 -15.44 -0.32 12.08
CA LYS A 96 -15.58 -0.69 13.49
C LYS A 96 -15.37 0.52 14.38
N SER A 97 -16.36 0.75 15.25
CA SER A 97 -16.28 1.70 16.36
C SER A 97 -14.97 1.48 17.15
N PRO A 98 -14.26 2.56 17.55
CA PRO A 98 -13.05 2.49 18.37
C PRO A 98 -13.23 1.65 19.64
N GLN A 99 -14.44 1.62 20.20
CA GLN A 99 -14.78 0.83 21.38
C GLN A 99 -14.68 -0.68 21.12
N HIS A 100 -15.09 -1.15 19.93
CA HIS A 100 -15.01 -2.55 19.54
C HIS A 100 -13.59 -3.00 19.22
N VAL A 101 -12.76 -2.10 18.65
CA VAL A 101 -11.32 -2.36 18.44
C VAL A 101 -10.61 -2.48 19.78
N ALA A 102 -10.86 -1.55 20.71
CA ALA A 102 -10.31 -1.58 22.06
C ALA A 102 -10.74 -2.83 22.86
N ALA A 103 -12.01 -3.23 22.76
CA ALA A 103 -12.51 -4.46 23.38
C ALA A 103 -11.87 -5.73 22.77
N GLY A 104 -11.65 -5.75 21.45
CA GLY A 104 -10.94 -6.83 20.77
C GLY A 104 -9.49 -6.93 21.21
N GLN A 105 -8.78 -5.79 21.33
CA GLN A 105 -7.39 -5.73 21.79
C GLN A 105 -7.25 -6.16 23.26
N LYS A 106 -8.14 -5.70 24.16
CA LYS A 106 -8.19 -6.15 25.56
C LYS A 106 -8.36 -7.65 25.71
N ARG A 107 -9.03 -8.31 24.76
CA ARG A 107 -9.24 -9.77 24.79
C ARG A 107 -7.96 -10.57 24.57
N TRP A 108 -6.95 -9.98 23.94
CA TRP A 108 -5.66 -10.61 23.64
C TRP A 108 -4.51 -10.05 24.48
N GLU A 109 -4.78 -9.05 25.31
CA GLU A 109 -3.85 -8.46 26.26
C GLU A 109 -3.44 -9.53 27.29
N GLY A 110 -2.16 -9.94 27.27
CA GLY A 110 -1.62 -11.01 28.11
C GLY A 110 -1.31 -12.33 27.40
N VAL A 111 -1.75 -12.52 26.14
CA VAL A 111 -1.35 -13.68 25.32
C VAL A 111 -0.06 -13.35 24.55
N TYR A 112 1.04 -13.12 25.29
CA TYR A 112 2.38 -13.06 24.71
C TYR A 112 2.83 -14.49 24.37
N ARG A 113 2.81 -14.89 23.09
CA ARG A 113 3.67 -15.99 22.61
C ARG A 113 5.06 -15.45 22.33
N GLY A 114 5.74 -15.01 23.39
CA GLY A 114 7.15 -14.63 23.35
C GLY A 114 8.03 -15.87 23.48
N ARG A 115 8.77 -16.20 22.41
CA ARG A 115 9.99 -17.01 22.48
C ARG A 115 10.95 -16.27 23.42
N LYS A 116 11.24 -16.81 24.60
CA LYS A 116 12.30 -16.31 25.48
C LYS A 116 13.64 -16.47 24.73
N GLY A 117 14.18 -15.37 24.22
CA GLY A 117 15.58 -15.30 23.83
C GLY A 117 16.41 -15.17 25.09
N THR A 118 17.28 -16.15 25.35
CA THR A 118 18.28 -16.15 26.41
C THR A 118 19.33 -15.07 26.11
N ALA A 119 19.46 -14.12 27.03
CA ALA A 119 20.67 -13.33 27.22
C ALA A 119 21.77 -14.20 27.83
#